data_AF-A0A958RJG5-F1
#
_entry.id   AF-A0A958RJG5-F1
#
_cell.length_a   1.000
_cell.length_b   1.000
_cell.length_c   1.000
_cell.angle_alpha   90.00
_cell.angle_beta   90.00
_cell.angle_gamma   90.00
#
_symmetry.space_group_name_H-M   'P 1'
#
loop_
_entity.id
_entity.type
_entity.pdbx_description
1 polymer ?
#
loop_
_entity_poly.entity_id
_entity_poly.type
_entity_poly.pdbx_seq_one_letter_code
_entity_poly.pdbx_strand_id
1 'polypeptide(L)'
;VNPTVETTYTVVGTTGDCQNTDSVTVFLIGSEVVANAGEDQTICNGSETILTATGGAAYVWNTGATTASITVNPTNTTTYTVTAFDPSGTVSDSDDVTVTVNELPIVDAGTDVTITEGESTTLTANGADSYLWNTG
;
A
#
# COMPACT_ATOMS: atom_id res chain seq x y z
N VAL A 1 17.06 -28.90 -22.47
CA VAL A 1 16.64 -29.05 -21.06
C VAL A 1 15.85 -27.82 -20.66
N ASN A 2 14.81 -27.96 -19.83
CA ASN A 2 13.98 -26.85 -19.35
C ASN A 2 13.99 -26.85 -17.81
N PRO A 3 15.13 -26.51 -17.17
CA PRO A 3 15.23 -26.50 -15.72
C PRO A 3 14.31 -25.42 -15.13
N THR A 4 13.63 -25.75 -14.02
CA THR A 4 12.78 -24.81 -13.25
C THR A 4 13.49 -24.27 -12.01
N VAL A 5 14.75 -24.67 -11.78
CA VAL A 5 15.66 -24.22 -10.72
C VAL A 5 17.09 -24.22 -11.26
N GLU A 6 18.03 -23.55 -10.56
CA GLU A 6 19.45 -23.59 -10.93
C GLU A 6 19.92 -25.04 -11.12
N THR A 7 20.46 -25.34 -12.31
CA THR A 7 20.86 -26.71 -12.67
C THR A 7 22.19 -26.70 -13.39
N THR A 8 23.12 -27.53 -12.90
CA THR A 8 24.40 -27.80 -13.55
C THR A 8 24.28 -29.04 -14.42
N TYR A 9 24.61 -28.91 -15.70
CA TYR A 9 24.68 -30.01 -16.65
C TYR A 9 26.14 -30.37 -16.90
N THR A 10 26.47 -31.65 -16.75
CA THR A 10 27.82 -32.16 -16.93
C THR A 10 27.85 -33.08 -18.15
N VAL A 11 28.85 -32.89 -19.01
CA VAL A 11 29.11 -33.76 -20.16
C VAL A 11 30.46 -34.46 -19.97
N VAL A 12 30.50 -35.76 -20.27
CA VAL A 12 31.72 -36.56 -20.27
C VAL A 12 31.99 -37.03 -21.69
N GLY A 13 33.16 -36.67 -22.23
CA GLY A 13 33.65 -37.16 -23.51
C GLY A 13 34.63 -38.30 -23.29
N THR A 14 34.46 -39.40 -24.04
CA THR A 14 35.32 -40.58 -23.98
C THR A 14 35.90 -40.90 -25.35
N THR A 15 37.22 -41.05 -25.44
CA THR A 15 37.92 -41.55 -26.63
C THR A 15 38.85 -42.68 -26.22
N GLY A 16 38.49 -43.93 -26.54
CA GLY A 16 39.16 -45.12 -25.99
C GLY A 16 38.96 -45.20 -24.48
N ASP A 17 40.07 -45.32 -23.73
CA ASP A 17 40.07 -45.37 -22.26
C ASP A 17 40.23 -43.98 -21.60
N CYS A 18 40.42 -42.92 -22.39
CA CYS A 18 40.58 -41.56 -21.87
C CYS A 18 39.23 -40.85 -21.76
N GLN A 19 38.97 -40.24 -20.61
CA GLN A 19 37.80 -39.42 -20.36
C GLN A 19 38.17 -37.99 -19.99
N ASN A 20 37.35 -37.04 -20.41
CA ASN A 20 37.36 -35.67 -19.93
C ASN A 20 35.94 -35.20 -19.66
N THR A 21 35.80 -34.27 -18.73
CA THR A 21 34.51 -33.75 -18.29
C THR A 21 34.47 -32.24 -18.46
N ASP A 22 33.33 -31.73 -18.91
CA ASP A 22 33.03 -30.29 -18.94
C ASP A 22 31.64 -30.06 -18.35
N SER A 23 31.37 -28.87 -17.83
CA SER A 23 30.07 -28.53 -17.26
C SER A 23 29.60 -27.13 -17.63
N VAL A 24 28.27 -26.98 -17.68
CA VAL A 24 27.59 -25.70 -17.86
C VAL A 24 26.51 -25.53 -16.79
N THR A 25 26.53 -24.39 -16.12
CA THR A 25 25.50 -24.01 -15.14
C THR A 25 24.46 -23.12 -15.82
N VAL A 26 23.19 -23.48 -15.70
CA VAL A 26 22.06 -22.62 -16.10
C VAL A 26 21.54 -21.91 -14.87
N PHE A 27 21.79 -20.61 -14.80
CA PHE A 27 21.21 -19.73 -13.77
C PHE A 27 19.79 -19.36 -14.18
N LEU A 28 18.82 -19.62 -13.30
CA LEU A 28 17.48 -19.07 -13.42
C LEU A 28 17.48 -17.74 -12.67
N ILE A 29 17.27 -16.63 -13.38
CA ILE A 29 16.93 -15.38 -12.70
C ILE A 29 15.52 -15.60 -12.14
N GLY A 30 15.38 -15.56 -10.81
CA GLY A 30 14.07 -15.68 -10.15
C GLY A 30 13.08 -14.68 -10.74
N SER A 31 11.78 -15.00 -10.68
CA SER A 31 10.73 -14.08 -11.14
C SER A 31 11.01 -12.66 -10.62
N GLU A 32 11.08 -11.70 -11.54
CA GLU A 32 11.22 -10.30 -11.19
C GLU A 32 10.02 -9.90 -10.33
N VAL A 33 10.30 -9.52 -9.09
CA VAL A 33 9.32 -8.93 -8.16
C VAL A 33 9.45 -7.43 -8.33
N VAL A 34 8.34 -6.77 -8.63
CA VAL A 34 8.28 -5.31 -8.72
C VAL A 34 7.16 -4.88 -7.80
N ALA A 35 7.49 -4.52 -6.57
CA ALA A 35 6.48 -4.13 -5.60
C ALA A 35 5.77 -2.85 -6.08
N ASN A 36 4.47 -2.79 -5.84
CA ASN A 36 3.69 -1.58 -6.05
C ASN A 36 2.68 -1.48 -4.90
N ALA A 37 2.80 -0.46 -4.06
CA ALA A 37 1.96 -0.21 -2.88
C ALA A 37 0.63 0.50 -3.21
N GLY A 38 0.48 0.97 -4.45
CA GLY A 38 -0.61 1.80 -4.92
C GLY A 38 -0.26 3.29 -4.92
N GLU A 39 -1.16 4.10 -5.47
CA GLU A 39 -1.02 5.56 -5.46
C GLU A 39 -1.22 6.13 -4.05
N ASP A 40 -0.59 7.27 -3.78
CA ASP A 40 -0.82 8.05 -2.55
C ASP A 40 -2.30 8.38 -2.36
N GLN A 41 -2.75 8.35 -1.11
CA GLN A 41 -4.15 8.56 -0.73
C GLN A 41 -4.31 9.79 0.14
N THR A 42 -5.46 10.45 0.03
CA THR A 42 -5.85 11.55 0.94
C THR A 42 -7.16 11.19 1.62
N ILE A 43 -7.20 11.25 2.94
CA ILE A 43 -8.38 10.97 3.77
C ILE A 43 -8.65 12.13 4.73
N CYS A 44 -9.88 12.23 5.23
CA CYS A 44 -10.19 13.11 6.36
C CYS A 44 -9.86 12.40 7.68
N ASN A 45 -9.48 13.17 8.71
CA ASN A 45 -9.24 12.64 10.05
C ASN A 45 -10.47 11.83 10.53
N GLY A 46 -10.22 10.60 11.00
CA GLY A 46 -11.24 9.64 11.42
C GLY A 46 -11.83 8.77 10.29
N SER A 47 -11.43 8.98 9.03
CA SER A 47 -11.78 8.09 7.92
C SER A 47 -10.80 6.92 7.79
N GLU A 48 -11.23 5.85 7.14
CA GLU A 48 -10.36 4.72 6.76
C GLU A 48 -10.13 4.69 5.25
N THR A 49 -9.06 4.04 4.82
CA THR A 49 -8.78 3.71 3.42
C THR A 49 -8.22 2.30 3.29
N ILE A 50 -8.32 1.73 2.08
CA ILE A 50 -7.78 0.41 1.74
C ILE A 50 -6.56 0.62 0.86
N LEU A 51 -5.41 0.14 1.32
CA LEU A 51 -4.18 0.06 0.53
C LEU A 51 -4.11 -1.32 -0.12
N THR A 52 -3.75 -1.39 -1.39
CA THR A 52 -3.66 -2.66 -2.13
C THR A 52 -2.34 -2.74 -2.87
N ALA A 53 -1.52 -3.70 -2.48
CA ALA A 53 -0.24 -3.98 -3.10
C ALA A 53 -0.35 -4.98 -4.25
N THR A 54 0.54 -4.86 -5.23
CA THR A 54 0.68 -5.80 -6.35
C THR A 54 2.15 -6.16 -6.57
N GLY A 55 2.41 -7.06 -7.53
CA GLY A 55 3.78 -7.35 -7.97
C GLY A 55 4.54 -8.43 -7.20
N GLY A 56 3.88 -9.13 -6.27
CA GLY A 56 4.41 -10.31 -5.59
C GLY A 56 3.38 -11.43 -5.45
N ALA A 57 3.85 -12.59 -4.98
CA ALA A 57 3.03 -13.72 -4.58
C ALA A 57 2.73 -13.73 -3.07
N ALA A 58 3.57 -13.06 -2.27
CA ALA A 58 3.36 -12.82 -0.85
C ALA A 58 3.77 -11.39 -0.48
N TYR A 59 3.26 -10.89 0.65
CA TYR A 59 3.42 -9.50 1.07
C TYR A 59 3.74 -9.42 2.56
N VAL A 60 4.49 -8.39 2.95
CA VAL A 60 4.70 -7.99 4.34
C VAL A 60 4.66 -6.46 4.40
N TRP A 61 3.69 -5.90 5.11
CA TRP A 61 3.59 -4.47 5.37
C TRP A 61 4.37 -4.09 6.62
N ASN A 62 4.81 -2.84 6.73
CA ASN A 62 5.42 -2.28 7.94
C ASN A 62 4.51 -2.32 9.19
N THR A 63 3.20 -2.53 9.00
CA THR A 63 2.22 -2.79 10.06
C THR A 63 2.27 -4.22 10.61
N GLY A 64 3.00 -5.13 9.95
CA GLY A 64 3.02 -6.56 10.24
C GLY A 64 1.96 -7.38 9.51
N ALA A 65 1.07 -6.73 8.74
CA ALA A 65 0.09 -7.43 7.92
C ALA A 65 0.75 -8.13 6.72
N THR A 66 0.21 -9.28 6.31
CA THR A 66 0.78 -10.11 5.22
C THR A 66 -0.15 -10.30 4.03
N THR A 67 -1.28 -9.61 4.02
CA THR A 67 -2.26 -9.63 2.93
C THR A 67 -1.91 -8.62 1.85
N ALA A 68 -2.34 -8.89 0.62
CA ALA A 68 -2.18 -7.95 -0.50
C ALA A 68 -2.90 -6.60 -0.22
N SER A 69 -4.05 -6.65 0.44
CA SER A 69 -4.79 -5.45 0.85
C SER A 69 -4.85 -5.31 2.37
N ILE A 70 -4.73 -4.08 2.86
CA ILE A 70 -4.89 -3.71 4.27
C ILE A 70 -5.82 -2.52 4.40
N THR A 71 -6.60 -2.49 5.49
CA THR A 71 -7.40 -1.31 5.86
C THR A 71 -6.63 -0.51 6.90
N VAL A 72 -6.48 0.79 6.69
CA VAL A 72 -5.74 1.69 7.58
C VAL A 72 -6.55 2.95 7.87
N ASN A 73 -6.38 3.46 9.08
CA ASN A 73 -7.07 4.66 9.57
C ASN A 73 -6.09 5.57 10.34
N PRO A 74 -5.02 6.07 9.71
CA PRO A 74 -4.03 6.90 10.39
C PRO A 74 -4.64 8.23 10.86
N THR A 75 -4.16 8.74 11.99
CA THR A 75 -4.56 10.06 12.53
C THR A 75 -3.63 11.20 12.12
N ASN A 76 -2.47 10.87 11.56
CA ASN A 76 -1.50 11.81 11.01
C ASN A 76 -1.04 11.29 9.65
N THR A 77 -0.51 12.16 8.79
CA THR A 77 0.11 11.72 7.52
C THR A 77 1.13 10.61 7.79
N THR A 78 0.89 9.44 7.21
CA THR A 78 1.63 8.20 7.50
C THR A 78 2.01 7.50 6.21
N THR A 79 3.26 7.06 6.10
CA THR A 79 3.75 6.25 4.99
C THR A 79 3.70 4.76 5.35
N TYR A 80 3.13 3.96 4.46
CA TYR A 80 3.06 2.51 4.58
C TYR A 80 3.96 1.88 3.53
N THR A 81 4.88 1.03 3.96
CA THR A 81 5.78 0.31 3.06
C THR A 81 5.36 -1.15 2.98
N VAL A 82 5.31 -1.70 1.77
CA VAL A 82 5.08 -3.12 1.52
C VAL A 82 6.33 -3.73 0.93
N THR A 83 6.70 -4.91 1.42
CA THR A 83 7.66 -5.80 0.77
C THR A 83 6.90 -6.92 0.08
N ALA A 84 7.05 -7.02 -1.23
CA ALA A 84 6.50 -8.10 -2.05
C ALA A 84 7.56 -9.20 -2.22
N PHE A 85 7.13 -10.45 -2.32
CA PHE A 85 8.01 -11.62 -2.46
C PHE A 85 7.59 -12.48 -3.64
N ASP A 86 8.55 -13.16 -4.26
CA ASP A 86 8.28 -14.20 -5.24
C ASP A 86 7.66 -15.45 -4.56
N PRO A 87 7.13 -16.42 -5.33
CA PRO A 87 6.54 -17.63 -4.76
C PRO A 87 7.51 -18.46 -3.89
N SER A 88 8.83 -18.34 -4.11
CA SER A 88 9.83 -19.04 -3.29
C SER A 88 10.18 -18.31 -1.99
N GLY A 89 9.85 -17.01 -1.88
CA GLY A 89 10.24 -16.15 -0.78
C GLY A 89 11.70 -15.71 -0.80
N THR A 90 12.44 -15.96 -1.89
CA THR A 90 13.88 -15.68 -2.01
C THR A 90 14.15 -14.31 -2.63
N VAL A 91 13.29 -13.88 -3.55
CA VAL A 91 13.38 -12.59 -4.22
C VAL A 91 12.31 -11.68 -3.64
N SER A 92 12.68 -10.44 -3.35
CA SER A 92 11.77 -9.43 -2.83
C SER A 92 12.07 -8.07 -3.40
N ASP A 93 11.04 -7.24 -3.45
CA ASP A 93 11.14 -5.82 -3.74
C ASP A 93 10.21 -5.05 -2.78
N SER A 94 10.40 -3.74 -2.65
CA SER A 94 9.60 -2.92 -1.75
C SER A 94 9.16 -1.62 -2.38
N ASP A 95 7.95 -1.20 -2.05
CA ASP A 95 7.37 0.07 -2.47
C ASP A 95 6.59 0.69 -1.31
N ASP A 96 6.32 1.99 -1.39
CA ASP A 96 5.60 2.71 -0.36
C ASP A 96 4.44 3.54 -0.89
N VAL A 97 3.47 3.77 -0.01
CA VAL A 97 2.29 4.61 -0.27
C VAL A 97 2.08 5.54 0.92
N THR A 98 1.89 6.82 0.64
CA THR A 98 1.64 7.84 1.65
C THR A 98 0.15 8.12 1.77
N VAL A 99 -0.37 8.01 3.00
CA VAL A 99 -1.73 8.40 3.35
C VAL A 99 -1.69 9.77 4.04
N THR A 100 -2.10 10.81 3.34
CA THR A 100 -2.21 12.17 3.86
C THR A 100 -3.54 12.35 4.59
N VAL A 101 -3.49 12.88 5.81
CA VAL A 101 -4.68 13.09 6.65
C VAL A 101 -5.00 14.58 6.71
N ASN A 102 -6.19 14.95 6.21
CA ASN A 102 -6.73 16.30 6.31
C ASN A 102 -7.53 16.45 7.60
N GLU A 103 -7.24 17.50 8.37
CA GLU A 103 -8.01 17.83 9.57
C GLU A 103 -9.45 18.23 9.22
N LEU A 104 -10.37 17.90 10.13
CA LEU A 104 -11.77 18.30 9.98
C LEU A 104 -11.93 19.81 10.24
N PRO A 105 -12.85 20.48 9.53
CA PRO A 105 -13.18 21.87 9.82
C PRO A 105 -13.76 22.02 11.23
N ILE A 106 -13.35 23.07 11.93
CA ILE A 106 -13.91 23.43 13.24
C ILE A 106 -15.08 24.38 13.00
N VAL A 107 -16.30 23.84 12.92
CA VAL A 107 -17.52 24.64 12.67
C VAL A 107 -18.04 25.31 13.94
N ASP A 108 -18.45 26.57 13.82
CA ASP A 108 -19.05 27.36 14.89
C ASP A 108 -20.34 28.03 14.37
N ALA A 109 -21.48 27.73 15.01
CA ALA A 109 -22.80 28.26 14.68
C ALA A 109 -23.14 29.58 15.39
N GLY A 110 -22.17 30.18 16.09
CA GLY A 110 -22.36 31.37 16.91
C GLY A 110 -22.93 31.05 18.29
N THR A 111 -23.11 32.11 19.08
CA THR A 111 -23.68 32.00 20.43
C THR A 111 -25.19 31.79 20.37
N ASP A 112 -25.73 31.06 21.35
CA ASP A 112 -27.17 30.91 21.53
C ASP A 112 -27.88 32.27 21.59
N VAL A 113 -29.02 32.37 20.88
CA VAL A 113 -29.82 33.59 20.81
C VAL A 113 -31.19 33.35 21.42
N THR A 114 -31.64 34.29 22.25
CA THR A 114 -33.02 34.35 22.76
C THR A 114 -33.77 35.45 22.02
N ILE A 115 -34.96 35.14 21.51
CA ILE A 115 -35.87 36.09 20.84
C ILE A 115 -37.24 36.09 21.51
N THR A 116 -37.99 37.17 21.40
CA THR A 116 -39.40 37.22 21.82
C THR A 116 -40.35 36.86 20.67
N GLU A 117 -41.61 36.55 20.98
CA GLU A 117 -42.58 36.15 19.97
C GLU A 117 -42.79 37.24 18.92
N GLY A 118 -42.61 36.88 17.65
CA GLY A 118 -42.72 37.80 16.51
C GLY A 118 -41.42 38.53 16.14
N GLU A 119 -40.35 38.39 16.91
CA GLU A 119 -39.02 38.89 16.53
C GLU A 119 -38.30 37.93 15.57
N SER A 120 -37.35 38.47 14.81
CA SER A 120 -36.47 37.70 13.93
C SER A 120 -35.01 37.90 14.33
N THR A 121 -34.18 36.87 14.16
CA THR A 121 -32.73 36.95 14.32
C THR A 121 -32.01 36.45 13.07
N THR A 122 -30.73 36.79 12.96
CA THR A 122 -29.82 36.28 11.93
C THR A 122 -28.86 35.30 12.57
N LEU A 123 -28.79 34.08 12.05
CA LEU A 123 -27.76 33.10 12.42
C LEU A 123 -26.56 33.26 11.49
N THR A 124 -25.37 33.11 12.05
CA THR A 124 -24.10 33.11 11.31
C THR A 124 -23.34 31.83 11.63
N ALA A 125 -22.56 31.34 10.68
CA ALA A 125 -21.65 30.22 10.90
C ALA A 125 -20.26 30.56 10.36
N ASN A 126 -19.22 30.03 11.02
CA ASN A 126 -17.82 30.21 10.64
C ASN A 126 -17.08 28.86 10.70
N GLY A 127 -15.88 28.80 10.12
CA GLY A 127 -14.98 27.64 10.23
C GLY A 127 -15.10 26.54 9.17
N ALA A 128 -15.81 26.77 8.06
CA ALA A 128 -15.89 25.87 6.90
C ALA A 128 -16.19 26.66 5.61
N ASP A 129 -16.07 26.03 4.45
CA ASP A 129 -16.32 26.68 3.15
C ASP A 129 -17.81 26.77 2.79
N SER A 130 -18.65 25.92 3.38
CA SER A 130 -20.09 25.89 3.13
C SER A 130 -20.87 25.38 4.33
N TYR A 131 -22.14 25.76 4.40
CA TYR A 131 -23.02 25.48 5.54
C TYR A 131 -24.40 25.06 5.06
N LEU A 132 -25.02 24.11 5.76
CA LEU A 132 -26.40 23.70 5.57
C LEU A 132 -27.12 23.78 6.93
N TRP A 133 -28.15 24.63 7.01
CA TRP A 133 -28.98 24.79 8.20
C TRP A 133 -30.26 23.95 8.07
N ASN A 134 -30.65 23.24 9.13
CA ASN A 134 -31.99 22.66 9.21
C ASN A 134 -33.00 23.75 9.63
N THR A 135 -34.26 23.62 9.21
CA THR A 135 -35.31 24.61 9.53
C THR A 135 -36.18 24.23 10.73
N GLY A 136 -35.84 23.15 11.44
CA GLY A 136 -36.72 22.53 12.45
C GLY A 136 -37.72 21.60 11.81
#